data_AF-A0A853DFB2-F1
#
_entry.id   AF-A0A853DFB2-F1
#
_cell.length_a   1.000
_cell.length_b   1.000
_cell.length_c   1.000
_cell.angle_alpha   90.00
_cell.angle_beta   90.00
_cell.angle_gamma   90.00
#
_symmetry.space_group_name_H-M   'P 1'
#
loop_
_entity.id
_entity.type
_entity.pdbx_description
1 polymer ?
#
loop_
_entity_poly.entity_id
_entity_poly.type
_entity_poly.pdbx_seq_one_letter_code
_entity_poly.pdbx_strand_id
1 'polypeptide(L)'
;MPISDVLQHPVHTYVQAAGEIEPARAESRMSAYIYGDILVLAATAGVSRGDIHSGRALLVVLGTVLSTYIAHALADIVGAALTGHSLSGIVGDELRDSIPVASAGMPSLALLGAAALGWPATLWAQSLACAVLIARLGLTGLVYRRLHSGMSVHRGVRFGIAVALVAAVVVAIKLALTH
;
A
#
# COMPACT_ATOMS: atom_id res chain seq x y z
N MET A 1 4.11 52.44 -11.59
CA MET A 1 3.56 51.07 -11.49
C MET A 1 4.54 50.28 -10.65
N PRO A 2 4.21 49.88 -9.40
CA PRO A 2 5.19 49.32 -8.48
C PRO A 2 5.50 47.86 -8.83
N ILE A 3 6.79 47.50 -8.76
CA ILE A 3 7.38 46.20 -9.15
C ILE A 3 6.97 45.03 -8.20
N SER A 4 6.15 45.32 -7.19
CA SER A 4 5.72 44.35 -6.16
C SER A 4 4.65 43.35 -6.63
N ASP A 5 3.91 43.63 -7.71
CA ASP A 5 2.80 42.77 -8.15
C ASP A 5 3.22 41.60 -9.06
N VAL A 6 4.43 41.63 -9.62
CA VAL A 6 4.89 40.62 -10.60
C VAL A 6 5.47 39.37 -9.91
N LEU A 7 5.82 39.45 -8.62
CA LEU A 7 6.49 38.36 -7.90
C LEU A 7 5.59 37.57 -6.94
N GLN A 8 4.31 37.94 -6.80
CA GLN A 8 3.39 37.23 -5.89
C GLN A 8 2.57 36.12 -6.57
N HIS A 9 2.60 36.02 -7.90
CA HIS A 9 1.72 35.11 -8.65
C HIS A 9 2.23 33.73 -9.09
N PRO A 10 3.50 33.30 -8.90
CA PRO A 10 3.85 31.90 -9.16
C PRO A 10 3.90 31.03 -7.89
N VAL A 11 4.16 31.59 -6.70
CA VAL A 11 4.45 30.77 -5.51
C VAL A 11 3.19 30.14 -4.90
N HIS A 12 2.04 30.83 -4.95
CA HIS A 12 0.79 30.28 -4.43
C HIS A 12 0.29 29.08 -5.25
N THR A 13 0.51 29.05 -6.56
CA THR A 13 0.08 27.95 -7.44
C THR A 13 0.87 26.66 -7.18
N TYR A 14 2.18 26.77 -6.92
CA TYR A 14 3.00 25.60 -6.59
C TYR A 14 2.75 25.06 -5.18
N VAL A 15 2.41 25.92 -4.22
CA VAL A 15 2.08 25.51 -2.84
C VAL A 15 0.65 24.94 -2.74
N GLN A 16 -0.31 25.39 -3.56
CA GLN A 16 -1.63 24.74 -3.67
C GLN A 16 -1.55 23.38 -4.35
N ALA A 17 -0.74 23.21 -5.40
CA ALA A 17 -0.51 21.92 -6.04
C ALA A 17 0.19 20.89 -5.13
N ALA A 18 0.93 21.35 -4.11
CA ALA A 18 1.55 20.49 -3.11
C ALA A 18 0.61 20.10 -1.95
N GLY A 19 -0.54 20.76 -1.79
CA GLY A 19 -1.48 20.58 -0.68
C GLY A 19 -2.73 19.76 -1.03
N GLU A 20 -3.16 19.76 -2.28
CA GLU A 20 -4.33 19.01 -2.76
C GLU A 20 -3.87 17.90 -3.69
N ILE A 21 -3.86 16.66 -3.20
CA ILE A 21 -3.66 15.50 -4.08
C ILE A 21 -4.86 15.45 -5.03
N GLU A 22 -4.61 15.60 -6.32
CA GLU A 22 -5.62 15.44 -7.37
C GLU A 22 -6.44 14.16 -7.11
N PRO A 23 -7.79 14.20 -7.08
CA PRO A 23 -8.62 13.08 -6.63
C PRO A 23 -8.28 11.74 -7.29
N ALA A 24 -7.95 11.75 -8.59
CA ALA A 24 -7.52 10.56 -9.33
C ALA A 24 -6.22 9.95 -8.77
N ARG A 25 -5.26 10.78 -8.36
CA ARG A 25 -3.99 10.34 -7.77
C ARG A 25 -4.18 9.83 -6.34
N ALA A 26 -5.14 10.39 -5.59
CA ALA A 26 -5.53 9.89 -4.28
C ALA A 26 -6.23 8.51 -4.38
N GLU A 27 -7.09 8.32 -5.39
CA GLU A 27 -7.76 7.06 -5.67
C GLU A 27 -6.76 5.96 -6.07
N SER A 28 -5.87 6.25 -7.02
CA SER A 28 -4.82 5.31 -7.46
C SER A 28 -3.95 4.86 -6.28
N ARG A 29 -3.45 5.82 -5.47
CA ARG A 29 -2.64 5.51 -4.28
C ARG A 29 -3.39 4.68 -3.24
N MET A 30 -4.69 4.92 -3.05
CA MET A 30 -5.51 4.15 -2.11
C MET A 30 -5.69 2.71 -2.60
N SER A 31 -5.95 2.52 -3.89
CA SER A 31 -6.05 1.19 -4.51
C SER A 31 -4.75 0.41 -4.35
N ALA A 32 -3.61 1.04 -4.67
CA ALA A 32 -2.28 0.44 -4.50
C ALA A 32 -2.00 0.03 -3.05
N TYR A 33 -2.43 0.84 -2.07
CA TYR A 33 -2.27 0.54 -0.65
C TYR A 33 -3.07 -0.70 -0.23
N ILE A 34 -4.36 -0.74 -0.58
CA ILE A 34 -5.26 -1.86 -0.23
C ILE A 34 -4.77 -3.15 -0.90
N TYR A 35 -4.46 -3.08 -2.20
CA TYR A 35 -4.01 -4.23 -2.97
C TYR A 35 -2.69 -4.80 -2.45
N GLY A 36 -1.71 -3.92 -2.19
CA GLY A 36 -0.44 -4.30 -1.61
C GLY A 36 -0.60 -4.97 -0.24
N ASP A 37 -1.41 -4.40 0.65
CA ASP A 37 -1.66 -4.99 1.98
C ASP A 37 -2.34 -6.36 1.89
N ILE A 38 -3.28 -6.57 0.97
CA ILE A 38 -3.93 -7.89 0.76
C ILE A 38 -2.92 -8.93 0.31
N LEU A 39 -2.08 -8.60 -0.68
CA LEU A 39 -1.09 -9.55 -1.21
C LEU A 39 -0.02 -9.91 -0.19
N VAL A 40 0.48 -8.92 0.55
CA VAL A 40 1.44 -9.16 1.62
C VAL A 40 0.79 -9.94 2.76
N LEU A 41 -0.47 -9.66 3.12
CA LEU A 41 -1.19 -10.42 4.14
C LEU A 41 -1.33 -11.89 3.74
N ALA A 42 -1.69 -12.15 2.48
CA ALA A 42 -1.72 -13.49 1.93
C ALA A 42 -0.37 -14.21 2.00
N ALA A 43 0.71 -13.54 1.56
CA ALA A 43 2.05 -14.11 1.60
C ALA A 43 2.49 -14.42 3.04
N THR A 44 2.29 -13.48 3.96
CA THR A 44 2.62 -13.62 5.38
C THR A 44 1.78 -14.67 6.08
N ALA A 45 0.50 -14.82 5.73
CA ALA A 45 -0.35 -15.85 6.31
C ALA A 45 -0.04 -17.25 5.76
N GLY A 46 0.44 -17.35 4.51
CA GLY A 46 0.71 -18.62 3.84
C GLY A 46 2.08 -19.25 4.16
N VAL A 47 3.02 -18.50 4.73
CA VAL A 47 4.33 -19.08 5.09
C VAL A 47 4.22 -20.04 6.28
N SER A 48 4.94 -21.16 6.21
CA SER A 48 4.99 -22.13 7.30
C SER A 48 5.98 -21.72 8.40
N ARG A 49 5.89 -22.33 9.59
CA ARG A 49 6.89 -22.14 10.66
C ARG A 49 8.32 -22.51 10.20
N GLY A 50 8.44 -23.54 9.36
CA GLY A 50 9.72 -23.94 8.78
C GLY A 50 10.29 -22.89 7.82
N ASP A 51 9.42 -22.23 7.04
CA ASP A 51 9.84 -21.12 6.16
C ASP A 51 10.31 -19.90 6.96
N ILE A 52 9.68 -19.63 8.11
CA ILE A 52 10.10 -18.53 8.99
C ILE A 52 11.48 -18.82 9.59
N HIS A 53 11.68 -20.01 10.17
CA HIS A 53 12.97 -20.39 10.76
C HIS A 53 14.11 -20.45 9.76
N SER A 54 13.85 -20.89 8.52
CA SER A 54 14.85 -20.93 7.45
C SER A 54 15.08 -19.57 6.77
N GLY A 55 14.33 -18.53 7.13
CA GLY A 55 14.35 -17.23 6.46
C GLY A 55 13.68 -17.22 5.08
N ARG A 56 13.19 -18.35 4.57
CA ARG A 56 12.46 -18.44 3.29
C ARG A 56 11.21 -17.56 3.27
N ALA A 57 10.57 -17.36 4.43
CA ALA A 57 9.43 -16.47 4.56
C ALA A 57 9.74 -15.02 4.12
N LEU A 58 10.98 -14.55 4.35
CA LEU A 58 11.42 -13.23 3.89
C LEU A 58 11.48 -13.16 2.37
N LEU A 59 11.96 -14.22 1.72
CA LEU A 59 12.01 -14.29 0.25
C LEU A 59 10.60 -14.33 -0.35
N VAL A 60 9.66 -15.03 0.28
CA VAL A 60 8.25 -15.07 -0.15
C VAL A 60 7.62 -13.68 -0.06
N VAL A 61 7.79 -12.99 1.08
CA VAL A 61 7.25 -11.64 1.28
C VAL A 61 7.93 -10.63 0.35
N LEU A 62 9.26 -10.66 0.25
CA LEU A 62 10.02 -9.75 -0.61
C LEU A 62 9.68 -9.98 -2.09
N GLY A 63 9.59 -11.24 -2.52
CA GLY A 63 9.17 -11.61 -3.86
C GLY A 63 7.76 -11.14 -4.17
N THR A 64 6.83 -11.26 -3.21
CA THR A 64 5.47 -10.74 -3.35
C THR A 64 5.46 -9.23 -3.52
N VAL A 65 6.17 -8.49 -2.65
CA VAL A 65 6.24 -7.03 -2.73
C VAL A 65 6.86 -6.57 -4.05
N LEU A 66 8.01 -7.15 -4.43
CA LEU A 66 8.74 -6.73 -5.62
C LEU A 66 7.99 -7.07 -6.91
N SER A 67 7.45 -8.29 -7.03
CA SER A 67 6.66 -8.68 -8.21
C SER A 67 5.41 -7.82 -8.36
N THR A 68 4.71 -7.53 -7.27
CA THR A 68 3.52 -6.69 -7.27
C THR A 68 3.87 -5.27 -7.68
N TYR A 69 4.94 -4.70 -7.10
CA TYR A 69 5.41 -3.36 -7.43
C TYR A 69 5.76 -3.24 -8.92
N ILE A 70 6.52 -4.21 -9.47
CA ILE A 70 6.89 -4.22 -10.88
C ILE A 70 5.65 -4.37 -11.78
N ALA A 71 4.73 -5.27 -11.43
CA ALA A 71 3.52 -5.50 -12.21
C ALA A 71 2.61 -4.27 -12.25
N HIS A 72 2.47 -3.56 -11.12
CA HIS A 72 1.66 -2.34 -11.04
C HIS A 72 2.27 -1.22 -11.89
N ALA A 73 3.55 -0.92 -11.65
CA ALA A 73 4.27 0.09 -12.43
C ALA A 73 4.23 -0.22 -13.93
N LEU A 74 4.35 -1.48 -14.33
CA LEU A 74 4.22 -1.88 -15.73
C LEU A 74 2.82 -1.63 -16.28
N ALA A 75 1.77 -1.99 -15.53
CA ALA A 75 0.38 -1.78 -15.95
C ALA A 75 0.08 -0.29 -16.18
N ASP A 76 0.54 0.57 -15.29
CA ASP A 76 0.32 2.01 -15.37
C ASP A 76 1.14 2.65 -16.48
N ILE A 77 2.41 2.26 -16.67
CA ILE A 77 3.24 2.71 -17.80
C ILE A 77 2.58 2.34 -19.14
N VAL A 78 2.08 1.11 -19.26
CA VAL A 78 1.39 0.64 -20.48
C VAL A 78 0.09 1.42 -20.70
N GLY A 79 -0.70 1.67 -19.65
CA GLY A 79 -1.91 2.48 -19.73
C GLY A 79 -1.62 3.93 -20.16
N ALA A 80 -0.56 4.54 -19.61
CA ALA A 80 -0.17 5.90 -19.94
C ALA A 80 0.39 6.03 -21.37
N ALA A 81 1.12 5.02 -21.86
CA ALA A 81 1.60 4.97 -23.23
C ALA A 81 0.45 4.98 -24.26
N LEU A 82 -0.65 4.27 -23.96
CA LEU A 82 -1.83 4.21 -24.82
C LEU A 82 -2.63 5.53 -24.85
N THR A 83 -2.48 6.37 -23.83
CA THR A 83 -3.13 7.69 -23.75
C THR A 83 -2.28 8.84 -24.32
N GLY A 84 -1.09 8.54 -24.85
CA GLY A 84 -0.24 9.50 -25.56
C GLY A 84 0.68 10.36 -24.68
N HIS A 85 0.86 9.99 -23.40
CA HIS A 85 1.77 10.70 -22.50
C HIS A 85 3.25 10.34 -22.77
N SER A 86 4.19 11.25 -22.48
CA SER A 86 5.64 11.04 -22.70
C SER A 86 6.29 10.14 -21.63
N LEU A 87 6.91 9.04 -22.06
CA LEU A 87 7.38 7.96 -21.18
C LEU A 87 8.44 8.39 -20.14
N SER A 88 9.30 9.36 -20.45
CA SER A 88 10.44 9.71 -19.59
C SER A 88 10.05 10.39 -18.27
N GLY A 89 8.93 11.12 -18.23
CA GLY A 89 8.42 11.76 -17.01
C GLY A 89 7.50 10.85 -16.19
N ILE A 90 6.72 10.01 -16.87
CA ILE A 90 5.72 9.13 -16.26
C ILE A 90 6.37 8.04 -15.43
N VAL A 91 7.45 7.43 -15.92
CA VAL A 91 8.10 6.29 -15.22
C VAL A 91 8.50 6.68 -13.80
N GLY A 92 9.07 7.88 -13.60
CA GLY A 92 9.46 8.33 -12.26
C GLY A 92 8.27 8.60 -11.34
N ASP A 93 7.23 9.23 -11.86
CA ASP A 93 6.01 9.54 -11.12
C ASP A 93 5.23 8.29 -10.71
N GLU A 94 5.16 7.30 -11.61
CA GLU A 94 4.42 6.05 -11.40
C GLU A 94 5.14 5.10 -10.44
N LEU A 95 6.47 5.02 -10.54
CA LEU A 95 7.29 4.31 -9.56
C LEU A 95 7.11 4.90 -8.15
N ARG A 96 6.99 6.23 -8.05
CA ARG A 96 6.73 6.91 -6.77
C ARG A 96 5.32 6.65 -6.25
N ASP A 97 4.33 6.63 -7.13
CA ASP A 97 2.94 6.33 -6.77
C ASP A 97 2.74 4.86 -6.37
N SER A 98 3.65 3.97 -6.78
CA SER A 98 3.72 2.56 -6.38
C SER A 98 4.45 2.29 -5.05
N ILE A 99 5.07 3.30 -4.41
CA ILE A 99 5.70 3.18 -3.07
C ILE A 99 4.78 2.59 -1.98
N PRO A 100 3.46 2.86 -1.95
CA PRO A 100 2.54 2.21 -1.02
C PRO A 100 2.67 0.68 -0.99
N VAL A 101 2.84 0.05 -2.16
CA VAL A 101 3.04 -1.41 -2.28
C VAL A 101 4.33 -1.85 -1.62
N ALA A 102 5.43 -1.12 -1.86
CA ALA A 102 6.72 -1.42 -1.22
C ALA A 102 6.64 -1.31 0.31
N SER A 103 5.93 -0.28 0.81
CA SER A 103 5.71 -0.08 2.24
C SER A 103 4.87 -1.18 2.89
N ALA A 104 4.06 -1.90 2.10
CA ALA A 104 3.20 -2.97 2.58
C ALA A 104 3.99 -4.10 3.25
N GLY A 105 5.16 -4.45 2.70
CA GLY A 105 6.00 -5.54 3.17
C GLY A 105 6.71 -5.30 4.50
N MET A 106 6.97 -4.04 4.85
CA MET A 106 7.89 -3.69 5.94
C MET A 106 7.52 -4.30 7.30
N PRO A 107 6.25 -4.24 7.77
CA PRO A 107 5.88 -4.86 9.04
C PRO A 107 6.12 -6.37 9.05
N SER A 108 5.79 -7.04 7.94
CA SER A 108 5.96 -8.49 7.80
C SER A 108 7.44 -8.87 7.75
N LEU A 109 8.24 -8.17 6.95
CA LEU A 109 9.68 -8.41 6.85
C LEU A 109 10.38 -8.21 8.21
N ALA A 110 10.02 -7.15 8.94
CA ALA A 110 10.59 -6.88 10.25
C ALA A 110 10.23 -7.97 11.27
N LEU A 111 8.94 -8.33 11.39
CA LEU A 111 8.47 -9.30 12.39
C LEU A 111 8.90 -10.72 12.07
N LEU A 112 8.79 -11.15 10.81
CA LEU A 112 9.22 -12.48 10.39
C LEU A 112 10.75 -12.61 10.41
N GLY A 113 11.47 -11.54 10.07
CA GLY A 113 12.93 -11.48 10.16
C GLY A 113 13.42 -11.58 11.60
N ALA A 114 12.76 -10.89 12.53
CA ALA A 114 13.04 -11.03 13.95
C ALA A 114 12.81 -12.49 14.41
N ALA A 115 11.68 -13.11 14.02
CA ALA A 115 11.42 -14.50 14.34
C ALA A 115 12.42 -15.49 13.72
N ALA A 116 12.96 -15.19 12.53
CA ALA A 116 14.04 -15.98 11.94
C ALA A 116 15.33 -15.94 12.78
N LEU A 117 15.58 -14.84 13.49
CA LEU A 117 16.66 -14.69 14.47
C LEU A 117 16.32 -15.34 15.84
N GLY A 118 15.15 -15.96 15.96
CA GLY A 118 14.70 -16.64 17.18
C GLY A 118 13.88 -15.79 18.14
N TRP A 119 13.50 -14.55 17.78
CA TRP A 119 12.72 -13.66 18.65
C TRP A 119 11.73 -12.78 17.88
N PRO A 120 10.41 -12.83 18.13
CA PRO A 120 9.67 -13.69 19.05
C PRO A 120 9.38 -15.08 18.45
N ALA A 121 8.59 -15.91 19.13
CA ALA A 121 8.16 -17.19 18.55
C ALA A 121 7.42 -16.98 17.22
N THR A 122 7.62 -17.91 16.27
CA THR A 122 7.10 -17.82 14.89
C THR A 122 5.61 -17.53 14.83
N LEU A 123 4.81 -18.19 15.68
CA LEU A 123 3.36 -17.95 15.79
C LEU A 123 3.04 -16.50 16.16
N TRP A 124 3.74 -15.92 17.14
CA TRP A 124 3.52 -14.56 17.59
C TRP A 124 3.93 -13.54 16.55
N ALA A 125 5.09 -13.73 15.92
CA ALA A 125 5.55 -12.84 14.84
C ALA A 125 4.58 -12.84 13.65
N GLN A 126 4.17 -14.02 13.19
CA GLN A 126 3.27 -14.14 12.05
C GLN A 126 1.88 -13.57 12.37
N SER A 127 1.34 -13.86 13.55
CA SER A 127 0.04 -13.33 14.00
C SER A 127 0.07 -11.81 14.12
N LEU A 128 1.14 -11.25 14.71
CA LEU A 128 1.29 -9.81 14.85
C LEU A 128 1.48 -9.13 13.49
N ALA A 129 2.23 -9.73 12.57
CA ALA A 129 2.39 -9.21 11.22
C ALA A 129 1.06 -9.17 10.46
N CYS A 130 0.27 -10.25 10.54
CA CYS A 130 -1.08 -10.28 9.97
C CYS A 130 -2.00 -9.24 10.62
N ALA A 131 -1.95 -9.12 11.95
CA ALA A 131 -2.76 -8.14 12.69
C ALA A 131 -2.43 -6.69 12.29
N VAL A 132 -1.14 -6.37 12.08
CA VAL A 132 -0.73 -5.04 11.62
C VAL A 132 -1.28 -4.73 10.22
N LEU A 133 -1.25 -5.69 9.30
CA LEU A 133 -1.79 -5.51 7.95
C LEU A 133 -3.32 -5.35 7.96
N ILE A 134 -4.03 -6.16 8.75
CA ILE A 134 -5.48 -6.01 8.94
C ILE A 134 -5.82 -4.65 9.56
N ALA A 135 -5.03 -4.21 10.54
CA ALA A 135 -5.20 -2.89 11.15
C ALA A 135 -4.97 -1.76 10.14
N ARG A 136 -3.94 -1.87 9.28
CA ARG A 136 -3.68 -0.91 8.20
C ARG A 136 -4.85 -0.84 7.21
N LEU A 137 -5.37 -1.99 6.78
CA LEU A 137 -6.58 -2.06 5.95
C LEU A 137 -7.77 -1.39 6.64
N GLY A 138 -7.98 -1.62 7.93
CA GLY A 138 -9.04 -0.94 8.70
C GLY A 138 -8.82 0.58 8.80
N LEU A 139 -7.58 1.02 8.98
CA LEU A 139 -7.21 2.43 9.10
C LEU A 139 -7.39 3.20 7.79
N THR A 140 -7.37 2.54 6.62
CA THR A 140 -7.64 3.20 5.32
C THR A 140 -8.99 3.92 5.32
N GLY A 141 -10.01 3.41 6.01
CA GLY A 141 -11.31 4.08 6.11
C GLY A 141 -11.28 5.41 6.89
N LEU A 142 -10.35 5.54 7.85
CA LEU A 142 -10.11 6.81 8.54
C LEU A 142 -9.29 7.78 7.68
N VAL A 143 -8.37 7.27 6.86
CA VAL A 143 -7.61 8.08 5.88
C VAL A 143 -8.55 8.60 4.79
N TYR A 144 -9.41 7.74 4.25
CA TYR A 144 -10.42 8.11 3.26
C TYR A 144 -11.36 9.21 3.76
N ARG A 145 -11.75 9.14 5.05
CA ARG A 145 -12.48 10.23 5.72
C ARG A 145 -11.73 11.55 5.70
N ARG A 146 -10.43 11.57 5.97
CA ARG A 146 -9.66 12.83 5.97
C ARG A 146 -9.66 13.51 4.60
N LEU A 147 -9.75 12.73 3.52
CA LEU A 147 -9.82 13.22 2.15
C LEU A 147 -11.23 13.68 1.75
N HIS A 148 -12.28 13.18 2.42
CA HIS A 148 -13.67 13.52 2.13
C HIS A 148 -14.31 14.26 3.31
N SER A 149 -14.30 15.60 3.24
CA SER A 149 -14.75 16.52 4.31
C SER A 149 -16.22 16.37 4.75
N GLY A 150 -17.02 15.53 4.08
CA GLY A 150 -18.43 15.24 4.43
C GLY A 150 -18.69 13.91 5.15
N MET A 151 -17.68 13.07 5.39
CA MET A 151 -17.91 11.72 5.92
C MET A 151 -17.83 11.64 7.46
N SER A 152 -18.85 11.03 8.09
CA SER A 152 -18.87 10.86 9.56
C SER A 152 -17.87 9.80 10.03
N VAL A 153 -17.38 9.93 11.27
CA VAL A 153 -16.39 9.00 11.87
C VAL A 153 -16.89 7.56 11.82
N HIS A 154 -18.14 7.32 12.21
CA HIS A 154 -18.74 5.98 12.20
C HIS A 154 -18.80 5.38 10.79
N ARG A 155 -19.08 6.17 9.75
CA ARG A 155 -19.08 5.68 8.36
C ARG A 155 -17.68 5.30 7.91
N GLY A 156 -16.66 6.11 8.20
CA GLY A 156 -15.26 5.79 7.89
C GLY A 156 -14.78 4.52 8.60
N VAL A 157 -15.13 4.34 9.87
CA VAL A 157 -14.79 3.11 10.62
C VAL A 157 -15.49 1.88 10.03
N ARG A 158 -16.79 1.96 9.72
CA ARG A 158 -17.52 0.84 9.09
C ARG A 158 -16.95 0.47 7.72
N PHE A 159 -16.58 1.47 6.92
CA PHE A 159 -15.94 1.25 5.63
C PHE A 159 -14.59 0.53 5.79
N GLY A 160 -13.74 1.01 6.70
CA GLY A 160 -12.47 0.35 7.00
C GLY A 160 -12.64 -1.09 7.49
N ILE A 161 -13.62 -1.34 8.38
CA ILE A 161 -13.96 -2.70 8.81
C ILE A 161 -14.40 -3.56 7.63
N ALA A 162 -15.26 -3.05 6.74
CA ALA A 162 -15.71 -3.79 5.57
C ALA A 162 -14.53 -4.16 4.64
N VAL A 163 -13.62 -3.21 4.38
CA VAL A 163 -12.40 -3.46 3.58
C VAL A 163 -11.54 -4.55 4.23
N ALA A 164 -11.29 -4.46 5.54
CA ALA A 164 -10.50 -5.46 6.27
C ALA A 164 -11.16 -6.86 6.25
N LEU A 165 -12.49 -6.94 6.38
CA LEU A 165 -13.23 -8.20 6.32
C LEU A 165 -13.17 -8.82 4.93
N VAL A 166 -13.39 -8.03 3.87
CA VAL A 166 -13.29 -8.51 2.49
C VAL A 166 -11.87 -8.98 2.19
N ALA A 167 -10.85 -8.23 2.61
CA ALA A 167 -9.45 -8.63 2.50
C ALA A 167 -9.16 -9.96 3.20
N ALA A 168 -9.67 -10.14 4.43
CA ALA A 168 -9.52 -11.39 5.16
C ALA A 168 -10.17 -12.57 4.44
N VAL A 169 -11.35 -12.37 3.83
CA VAL A 169 -12.01 -13.40 3.01
C VAL A 169 -11.19 -13.74 1.77
N VAL A 170 -10.67 -12.73 1.04
CA VAL A 170 -9.80 -12.94 -0.13
C VAL A 170 -8.57 -13.77 0.25
N VAL A 171 -7.94 -13.45 1.38
CA VAL A 171 -6.79 -14.19 1.89
C VAL A 171 -7.17 -15.61 2.27
N ALA A 172 -8.28 -15.81 2.99
CA ALA A 172 -8.77 -17.14 3.36
C ALA A 172 -9.05 -18.02 2.12
N ILE A 173 -9.68 -17.46 1.10
CA ILE A 173 -9.91 -18.15 -0.19
C ILE A 173 -8.57 -18.54 -0.82
N LYS A 174 -7.62 -17.61 -0.90
CA LYS A 174 -6.31 -17.90 -1.49
C LYS A 174 -5.62 -19.04 -0.75
N LEU A 175 -5.58 -18.97 0.59
CA LEU A 175 -4.96 -20.02 1.40
C LEU A 175 -5.63 -21.38 1.20
N ALA A 176 -6.96 -21.44 1.16
CA ALA A 176 -7.68 -22.69 0.92
C ALA A 176 -7.46 -23.29 -0.48
N LEU A 177 -7.05 -22.47 -1.46
CA LEU A 177 -6.78 -22.91 -2.83
C LEU A 177 -5.30 -23.25 -3.08
N THR A 178 -4.37 -22.71 -2.29
CA THR A 178 -2.93 -22.84 -2.54
C THR A 178 -2.16 -23.59 -1.45
N HIS A 179 -2.80 -23.92 -0.33
CA HIS A 179 -2.24 -24.69 0.78
C HIS A 179 -3.15 -25.86 1.13
#